data_AF-A0A848GMP9-F1
#
_entry.id   AF-A0A848GMP9-F1
#
_cell.length_a   1.000
_cell.length_b   1.000
_cell.length_c   1.000
_cell.angle_alpha   90.00
_cell.angle_beta   90.00
_cell.angle_gamma   90.00
#
_symmetry.space_group_name_H-M   'P 1'
#
loop_
_entity.id
_entity.type
_entity.pdbx_description
1 polymer ?
#
loop_
_entity_poly.entity_id
_entity_poly.type
_entity_poly.pdbx_seq_one_letter_code
_entity_poly.pdbx_strand_id
1 'polypeptide(L)' 'MGVNYLVLLFTSLYLAGTFLYYKYAKKKGIEFRYKPFYLLAVIVLFLFSLYGIIVGKQFF' A
#
# COMPACT_ATOMS: atom_id res chain seq x y z
N MET A 1 -18.48 -6.88 2.09
CA MET A 1 -17.40 -7.65 2.76
C MET A 1 -16.41 -8.28 1.77
N GLY A 2 -16.82 -9.10 0.79
CA GLY A 2 -15.86 -9.73 -0.17
C GLY A 2 -14.98 -8.76 -0.99
N VAL A 3 -15.54 -7.61 -1.38
CA VAL A 3 -14.80 -6.57 -2.14
C VAL A 3 -13.67 -5.93 -1.30
N ASN A 4 -13.85 -5.76 0.01
CA ASN A 4 -12.83 -5.16 0.88
C ASN A 4 -11.58 -6.02 0.99
N TYR A 5 -11.73 -7.34 1.05
CA TYR A 5 -10.59 -8.25 1.12
C TYR A 5 -9.79 -8.29 -0.19
N LEU A 6 -10.48 -8.28 -1.34
CA LEU A 6 -9.83 -8.18 -2.65
C LEU A 6 -9.04 -6.87 -2.79
N VAL A 7 -9.64 -5.75 -2.40
CA VAL A 7 -8.98 -4.43 -2.43
C VAL A 7 -7.76 -4.41 -1.50
N LEU A 8 -7.84 -4.98 -0.29
CA LEU A 8 -6.68 -5.11 0.60
C LEU A 8 -5.58 -5.98 -0.03
N LEU A 9 -5.95 -7.07 -0.67
CA LEU A 9 -4.99 -8.00 -1.27
C LEU A 9 -4.25 -7.32 -2.43
N PHE A 10 -4.96 -6.63 -3.32
CA PHE A 10 -4.33 -5.86 -4.40
C PHE A 10 -3.51 -4.67 -3.88
N THR A 11 -3.98 -3.98 -2.85
CA THR A 11 -3.25 -2.85 -2.26
C THR A 11 -1.97 -3.32 -1.58
N SER A 12 -1.99 -4.46 -0.90
CA SER A 12 -0.80 -5.04 -0.28
C SER A 12 0.21 -5.52 -1.31
N LEU A 13 -0.23 -6.16 -2.41
CA LEU A 13 0.63 -6.50 -3.55
C LEU A 13 1.25 -5.25 -4.20
N TYR A 14 0.47 -4.20 -4.39
CA TYR A 14 0.95 -2.92 -4.93
C TYR A 14 2.02 -2.30 -4.02
N LEU A 15 1.77 -2.23 -2.72
CA LEU A 15 2.71 -1.68 -1.73
C LEU A 15 4.00 -2.52 -1.65
N ALA A 16 3.89 -3.84 -1.60
CA ALA A 16 5.04 -4.74 -1.58
C ALA A 16 5.88 -4.63 -2.86
N GLY A 17 5.23 -4.65 -4.03
CA GLY A 17 5.89 -4.47 -5.32
C GLY A 17 6.60 -3.12 -5.42
N THR A 18 5.96 -2.06 -4.93
CA THR A 18 6.55 -0.72 -4.93
C THR A 18 7.74 -0.62 -3.97
N PHE A 19 7.69 -1.26 -2.80
CA PHE A 19 8.81 -1.32 -1.87
C PHE A 19 10.01 -2.10 -2.45
N LEU A 20 9.74 -3.23 -3.10
CA LEU A 20 10.79 -4.00 -3.80
C LEU A 20 11.40 -3.20 -4.94
N TYR A 21 10.57 -2.50 -5.72
CA TYR A 21 11.03 -1.61 -6.79
C TYR A 21 11.86 -0.45 -6.25
N TYR A 22 11.48 0.14 -5.11
CA TYR A 22 12.27 1.19 -4.44
C TYR A 22 13.65 0.68 -4.05
N LYS A 23 13.71 -0.50 -3.42
CA LYS A 23 14.98 -1.13 -3.03
C LYS A 23 15.85 -1.46 -4.24
N TYR A 24 15.24 -1.91 -5.33
CA TYR A 24 15.93 -2.19 -6.60
C TYR A 24 16.45 -0.92 -7.28
N ALA A 25 15.62 0.11 -7.40
CA ALA A 25 15.96 1.39 -7.99
C ALA A 25 17.10 2.07 -7.20
N LYS A 26 17.00 2.07 -5.86
CA LYS A 26 18.07 2.56 -4.98
C LYS A 26 19.38 1.80 -5.17
N LYS A 27 19.34 0.48 -5.31
CA LYS A 27 20.53 -0.36 -5.52
C LYS A 27 21.19 -0.12 -6.89
N LYS A 28 20.40 0.22 -7.91
CA LYS A 28 20.89 0.48 -9.28
C LYS A 28 21.12 1.96 -9.60
N GLY A 29 20.92 2.87 -8.64
CA GLY A 29 21.03 4.31 -8.87
C GLY A 29 19.99 4.87 -9.85
N ILE A 30 18.84 4.21 -9.98
CA ILE A 30 17.75 4.60 -10.89
C ILE A 30 16.85 5.58 -10.15
N GLU A 31 16.45 6.67 -10.80
CA GLU A 31 15.48 7.61 -10.24
C GLU A 31 14.15 6.92 -9.94
N PHE A 32 13.73 6.99 -8.68
CA PHE A 32 12.47 6.41 -8.25
C PHE A 32 11.32 7.30 -8.75
N ARG A 33 10.65 6.85 -9.82
CA ARG A 33 9.67 7.65 -10.57
C ARG A 33 8.39 7.99 -9.81
N TYR A 34 8.10 7.32 -8.69
CA TYR A 34 6.90 7.57 -7.90
C TYR A 34 7.15 8.66 -6.85
N LYS A 35 6.26 9.66 -6.82
CA LYS A 35 6.30 10.71 -5.78
C LYS A 35 6.12 10.05 -4.40
N PRO A 36 7.10 10.15 -3.49
CA PRO A 36 7.06 9.47 -2.19
C PRO A 36 5.82 9.83 -1.34
N PHE A 37 5.28 11.04 -1.52
CA PHE A 37 4.04 11.49 -0.86
C PHE A 37 2.82 10.65 -1.22
N TYR A 38 2.67 10.21 -2.48
CA TYR A 38 1.54 9.38 -2.89
C TYR A 38 1.62 8.00 -2.24
N LEU A 39 2.83 7.44 -2.11
CA LEU A 39 3.01 6.16 -1.43
C LEU A 39 2.61 6.24 0.04
N LEU A 40 2.98 7.33 0.71
CA LEU A 40 2.62 7.58 2.11
C LEU A 40 1.11 7.61 2.29
N ALA A 41 0.38 8.32 1.42
CA ALA A 41 -1.08 8.36 1.47
C ALA A 41 -1.71 6.97 1.30
N VAL A 42 -1.22 6.17 0.33
CA VAL A 42 -1.72 4.81 0.10
C VAL A 42 -1.43 3.88 1.29
N ILE A 43 -0.26 3.99 1.92
CA ILE A 43 0.08 3.22 3.13
C ILE A 43 -0.86 3.57 4.29
N VAL A 44 -1.10 4.87 4.53
CA VAL A 44 -1.97 5.31 5.62
C VAL A 44 -3.41 4.81 5.40
N LEU A 45 -3.95 4.98 4.19
CA LEU A 45 -5.29 4.49 3.84
C LEU A 45 -5.40 2.97 3.97
N PHE A 46 -4.35 2.24 3.59
CA PHE A 46 -4.28 0.79 3.74
C PHE A 46 -4.29 0.35 5.22
N LEU A 47 -3.52 1.03 6.09
CA LEU A 47 -3.50 0.75 7.53
C LEU A 47 -4.85 1.06 8.20
N PHE A 48 -5.50 2.17 7.83
CA PHE A 48 -6.86 2.49 8.30
C PHE A 48 -7.89 1.44 7.87
N SER A 49 -7.80 0.97 6.62
CA SER A 49 -8.68 -0.09 6.12
C SER A 49 -8.45 -1.42 6.84
N LEU A 50 -7.20 -1.79 7.09
CA LEU A 50 -6.83 -2.96 7.91
C LEU A 50 -7.39 -2.86 9.33
N TYR A 51 -7.20 -1.71 9.98
CA TYR A 51 -7.67 -1.47 11.33
C TYR A 51 -9.19 -1.59 11.44
N GLY A 52 -9.93 -1.00 10.49
CA GLY A 52 -11.39 -1.11 10.46
C GLY A 52 -11.89 -2.55 10.31
N ILE A 53 -11.21 -3.36 9.51
CA ILE A 53 -11.52 -4.79 9.37
C ILE A 53 -11.25 -5.55 10.67
N ILE A 54 -10.11 -5.31 11.32
CA ILE A 54 -9.73 -6.01 12.57
C ILE A 54 -10.69 -5.68 13.71
N VAL A 55 -11.07 -4.41 13.84
CA VAL A 55 -11.97 -3.92 14.91
C VAL A 55 -13.45 -4.24 14.60
N GLY A 56 -13.75 -4.76 13.41
CA GLY A 56 -15.13 -5.00 12.96
C GLY A 56 -15.93 -3.72 12.75
N LYS A 57 -15.27 -2.56 12.71
CA LYS A 57 -15.87 -1.24 12.48
C LYS A 57 -15.35 -0.70 11.16
N GLN A 58 -16.16 -0.78 10.10
CA GLN A 58 -15.81 -0.17 8.83
C GLN A 58 -15.76 1.35 8.99
N PHE A 59 -14.55 1.92 8.86
CA PHE A 59 -14.36 3.37 8.74
C PHE A 59 -14.63 3.86 7.31
N PHE A 60 -14.66 2.92 6.35
CA PHE A 60 -14.98 3.09 4.92
C PHE A 60 -15.66 1.83 4.38
#